data_AF-L1KWQ6-F1
#
_entry.id   AF-L1KWQ6-F1
#
_cell.length_a   1.000
_cell.length_b   1.000
_cell.length_c   1.000
_cell.angle_alpha   90.00
_cell.angle_beta   90.00
_cell.angle_gamma   90.00
#
_symmetry.space_group_name_H-M   'P 1'
#
loop_
_entity.id
_entity.type
_entity.pdbx_description
1 polymer ?
#
loop_
_entity_poly.entity_id
_entity_poly.type
_entity_poly.pdbx_seq_one_letter_code
_entity_poly.pdbx_strand_id
1 'polypeptide(L)' 'MHQLPGVAAQSSRPALSRREQQILRHLAEGCTYAGTARRIGISVHTVDGYLRRIRAKTGVHTQAELIRLALTLGL' A
#
# COMPACT_ATOMS: atom_id res chain seq x y z
N MET A 1 35.94 18.58 5.38
CA MET A 1 34.71 19.30 5.74
C MET A 1 33.99 19.62 4.42
N HIS A 2 32.93 19.00 3.92
CA HIS A 2 31.81 18.23 4.46
C HIS A 2 31.41 17.17 3.42
N GLN A 3 31.36 15.89 3.81
CA GLN A 3 30.62 14.88 3.05
C GLN A 3 29.31 14.67 3.82
N LEU A 4 28.19 15.07 3.21
CA LEU A 4 26.86 14.80 3.75
C LEU A 4 26.52 13.34 3.47
N PRO A 5 26.31 12.48 4.48
CA PRO A 5 25.68 11.20 4.26
C PRO A 5 24.20 11.46 3.98
N GLY A 6 23.85 11.53 2.69
CA GLY A 6 22.46 11.51 2.24
C GLY A 6 21.83 10.23 2.76
N VAL A 7 20.89 10.40 3.69
CA VAL A 7 20.19 9.36 4.43
C VAL A 7 19.62 8.35 3.43
N ALA A 8 20.30 7.22 3.24
CA ALA A 8 19.65 6.02 2.75
C ALA A 8 18.73 5.58 3.88
N ALA A 9 17.55 6.22 3.98
CA ALA A 9 16.42 5.67 4.69
C ALA A 9 16.18 4.31 4.04
N GLN A 10 16.75 3.29 4.65
CA GLN A 10 16.35 1.91 4.44
C GLN A 10 14.96 1.84 5.03
N SER A 11 14.00 2.42 4.31
CA SER A 11 12.58 2.28 4.53
C SER A 11 12.40 0.79 4.56
N SER A 12 12.25 0.21 5.75
CA SER A 12 12.00 -1.21 5.94
C SER A 12 10.67 -1.45 5.25
N ARG A 13 10.72 -1.75 3.95
CA ARG A 13 9.54 -1.86 3.12
C ARG A 13 8.69 -2.92 3.80
N PRO A 14 7.49 -2.60 4.30
CA PRO A 14 6.63 -3.61 4.87
C PRO A 14 6.55 -4.76 3.89
N ALA A 15 6.77 -5.98 4.38
CA ALA A 15 6.75 -7.20 3.57
C ALA A 15 5.30 -7.50 3.15
N LEU A 16 4.81 -6.69 2.22
CA LEU A 16 3.52 -6.82 1.60
C LEU A 16 3.63 -7.89 0.51
N SER A 17 2.71 -8.83 0.53
CA SER A 17 2.53 -9.81 -0.54
C SER A 17 2.18 -9.11 -1.86
N ARG A 18 2.42 -9.79 -2.98
CA ARG A 18 2.10 -9.26 -4.32
C ARG A 18 0.63 -8.80 -4.43
N ARG A 19 -0.32 -9.50 -3.80
CA ARG A 19 -1.74 -9.10 -3.83
C ARG A 19 -2.04 -7.87 -2.98
N GLU A 20 -1.39 -7.73 -1.83
CA GLU A 20 -1.50 -6.53 -1.00
C GLU A 20 -0.95 -5.29 -1.75
N GLN A 21 0.21 -5.43 -2.39
CA GLN A 21 0.80 -4.36 -3.22
C GLN A 21 -0.11 -3.99 -4.40
N GLN A 22 -0.74 -4.97 -5.04
CA GLN A 22 -1.62 -4.73 -6.18
C GLN A 22 -2.89 -3.98 -5.79
N ILE A 23 -3.45 -4.27 -4.62
CA ILE A 23 -4.56 -3.51 -4.05
C ILE A 23 -4.11 -2.06 -3.80
N LEU A 24 -2.97 -1.86 -3.13
CA LEU A 24 -2.43 -0.53 -2.87
C LEU A 24 -2.17 0.28 -4.14
N ARG A 25 -1.62 -0.34 -5.19
CA ARG A 25 -1.42 0.29 -6.51
C ARG A 25 -2.74 0.80 -7.09
N HIS A 26 -3.77 -0.02 -7.10
CA HIS A 26 -5.07 0.41 -7.63
C HIS A 26 -5.69 1.55 -6.80
N LEU A 27 -5.50 1.55 -5.48
CA LEU A 27 -5.91 2.67 -4.64
C LEU A 27 -5.13 3.95 -4.97
N ALA A 28 -3.82 3.85 -5.22
CA ALA A 28 -2.98 4.97 -5.61
C ALA A 28 -3.38 5.54 -6.99
N GLU A 29 -3.82 4.67 -7.90
CA GLU A 29 -4.42 5.04 -9.19
C GLU A 29 -5.81 5.71 -9.05
N GLY A 30 -6.33 5.88 -7.83
CA GLY A 30 -7.63 6.50 -7.57
C GLY A 30 -8.81 5.53 -7.66
N CYS A 31 -8.58 4.22 -7.74
CA CYS A 31 -9.66 3.25 -7.72
C CYS A 31 -10.33 3.18 -6.34
N THR A 32 -11.66 3.01 -6.33
CA THR A 32 -12.39 2.64 -5.11
C THR A 32 -12.15 1.18 -4.74
N TYR A 33 -12.56 0.77 -3.55
CA TYR A 33 -12.45 -0.64 -3.12
C TYR A 33 -13.23 -1.58 -4.06
N ALA A 34 -14.41 -1.14 -4.53
CA ALA A 34 -15.21 -1.88 -5.51
C ALA A 34 -14.55 -1.93 -6.89
N GLY A 35 -13.96 -0.82 -7.35
CA GLY A 35 -13.22 -0.78 -8.63
C GLY A 35 -11.98 -1.69 -8.59
N THR A 36 -11.25 -1.65 -7.48
CA THR A 36 -10.10 -2.53 -7.22
C THR A 36 -10.51 -4.00 -7.23
N ALA A 37 -11.60 -4.33 -6.53
CA ALA A 37 -12.17 -5.68 -6.49
C ALA A 37 -12.51 -6.20 -7.89
N ARG A 38 -13.20 -5.38 -8.70
CA ARG A 38 -13.53 -5.70 -10.10
C ARG A 38 -12.30 -5.90 -10.97
N ARG A 39 -11.27 -5.05 -10.84
CA ARG A 39 -10.03 -5.16 -11.64
C ARG A 39 -9.19 -6.39 -11.29
N ILE A 40 -9.16 -6.77 -10.02
CA ILE A 40 -8.43 -7.97 -9.56
C ILE A 40 -9.27 -9.25 -9.77
N GLY A 41 -10.59 -9.13 -9.92
CA GLY A 41 -11.50 -10.28 -10.07
C GLY A 41 -11.85 -10.94 -8.74
N ILE A 42 -11.93 -10.17 -7.65
CA ILE A 42 -12.27 -10.65 -6.30
C ILE A 42 -13.43 -9.86 -5.72
N SER A 43 -14.00 -10.34 -4.62
CA SER A 43 -15.07 -9.64 -3.90
C SER A 43 -14.53 -8.45 -3.09
N VAL A 44 -15.37 -7.43 -2.89
CA VAL A 44 -15.02 -6.28 -2.03
C VAL A 44 -14.70 -6.71 -0.61
N HIS A 45 -15.39 -7.74 -0.10
CA HIS A 45 -15.07 -8.34 1.21
C HIS A 45 -13.65 -8.93 1.25
N THR A 46 -13.20 -9.53 0.16
CA THR A 46 -11.83 -10.04 0.05
C THR A 46 -10.82 -8.89 0.06
N VAL A 47 -11.12 -7.79 -0.65
CA VAL A 47 -10.31 -6.56 -0.60
C VAL A 47 -10.22 -6.02 0.83
N ASP A 48 -11.33 -5.93 1.56
CA ASP A 48 -11.35 -5.49 2.96
C ASP A 48 -10.45 -6.38 3.84
N GLY A 49 -10.54 -7.70 3.68
CA GLY A 49 -9.66 -8.64 4.37
C GLY A 49 -8.17 -8.45 4.06
N TYR A 50 -7.82 -8.07 2.84
CA TYR A 50 -6.44 -7.68 2.50
C TYR A 50 -6.07 -6.33 3.11
N LEU A 51 -6.95 -5.32 3.06
CA LEU A 51 -6.71 -4.03 3.69
C LEU A 51 -6.48 -4.16 5.19
N ARG A 52 -7.26 -5.00 5.88
CA ARG A 52 -7.06 -5.30 7.30
C ARG A 52 -5.66 -5.86 7.58
N ARG A 53 -5.17 -6.77 6.73
CA ARG A 53 -3.81 -7.32 6.84
C ARG A 53 -2.74 -6.28 6.55
N ILE A 54 -2.94 -5.45 5.52
CA ILE A 54 -2.02 -4.34 5.21
C ILE A 54 -1.93 -3.39 6.40
N ARG A 55 -3.07 -2.97 6.95
CA ARG A 55 -3.16 -2.11 8.13
C ARG A 55 -2.44 -2.74 9.33
N ALA A 56 -2.67 -4.01 9.61
CA ALA A 56 -1.98 -4.74 10.68
C ALA A 56 -0.45 -4.79 10.48
N LYS A 57 0.03 -4.90 9.24
CA LYS A 57 1.47 -4.95 8.91
C LYS A 57 2.16 -3.59 8.91
N THR A 58 1.41 -2.52 8.67
CA THR A 58 1.97 -1.19 8.33
C THR A 58 1.61 -0.12 9.36
N GLY A 59 0.63 -0.39 10.23
CA GLY A 59 0.14 0.55 11.23
C GLY A 59 -0.73 1.67 10.65
N VAL A 60 -1.13 1.60 9.38
CA VAL A 60 -2.03 2.61 8.79
C VAL A 60 -3.48 2.32 9.14
N HIS A 61 -4.30 3.35 9.25
CA HIS A 61 -5.70 3.22 9.66
C HIS A 61 -6.69 3.80 8.64
N THR A 62 -6.23 4.74 7.81
CA THR A 62 -7.07 5.46 6.86
C THR A 62 -6.77 5.09 5.41
N GLN A 63 -7.72 5.37 4.51
CA GLN A 63 -7.51 5.21 3.08
C GLN A 63 -6.43 6.16 2.55
N ALA A 64 -6.37 7.39 3.05
CA ALA A 64 -5.36 8.36 2.64
C ALA A 64 -3.94 7.88 3.01
N GLU A 65 -3.77 7.27 4.18
CA GLU A 65 -2.50 6.67 4.59
C GLU A 65 -2.12 5.46 3.73
N LEU A 66 -3.10 4.62 3.34
CA LEU A 66 -2.86 3.50 2.41
C LEU A 66 -2.37 4.02 1.05
N ILE A 67 -2.99 5.09 0.53
CA ILE A 67 -2.57 5.74 -0.71
C ILE A 67 -1.17 6.33 -0.57
N ARG A 68 -0.91 7.06 0.53
CA ARG A 68 0.42 7.61 0.82
C ARG A 68 1.46 6.51 0.92
N LEU A 69 1.14 5.38 1.56
CA LEU A 69 2.01 4.23 1.67
C LEU A 69 2.32 3.62 0.29
N ALA A 70 1.32 3.51 -0.59
CA ALA A 70 1.54 3.03 -1.95
C ALA A 70 2.54 3.93 -2.71
N LEU A 71 2.37 5.25 -2.58
CA LEU A 71 3.27 6.23 -3.19
C LEU A 71 4.70 6.18 -2.61
N THR A 72 4.86 6.03 -1.29
CA THR A 72 6.19 5.92 -0.66
C THR A 72 6.91 4.62 -1.03
N LEU A 73 6.15 3.56 -1.32
CA LEU A 73 6.69 2.30 -1.82
C LEU A 73 7.06 2.36 -3.30
N GLY A 74 6.58 3.35 -4.04
CA GLY A 74 6.76 3.51 -5.49
C GLY A 74 5.87 2.56 -6.29
N LEU A 75 4.67 2.25 -5.78
CA LEU A 75 3.72 1.33 -6.40
C LEU A 75 2.84 1.99 -7.44
#